data_AF-A0A0H2RBB9-F1
#
_entry.id   AF-A0A0H2RBB9-F1
#
_cell.length_a   1.000
_cell.length_b   1.000
_cell.length_c   1.000
_cell.angle_alpha   90.00
_cell.angle_beta   90.00
_cell.angle_gamma   90.00
#
_symmetry.space_group_name_H-M   'P 1'
#
loop_
_entity.id
_entity.type
_entity.pdbx_description
1 polymer ?
#
loop_
_entity_poly.entity_id
_entity_poly.type
_entity_poly.pdbx_seq_one_letter_code
_entity_poly.pdbx_strand_id
1 'polypeptide(L)'
;MYALTKWLPLAPNLQELEVTMSFDRFDAYTAGPNDRIWKAAARGTTETPHFVLPTLRTLSAWAALIRNFTCPALERYVMEKFTRHDKYLTDYLEFVKRSGAPPSFRTLEIRSSENSPVLGYFLSTITNLLITSPDKSIFTVFSERSQGDGVLGFVILPALEYLEITNCRDDCLPHLSSLVTSRWDICIAHRTLKSLKLIQCFASSPVPELLLSPPTGGIDLTQVGDNWREIARCVNEGLLLSI
;
A
#
# COMPACT_ATOMS: atom_id res chain seq x y z
N MET A 1 2.38 -23.78 5.38
CA MET A 1 1.13 -23.84 6.20
C MET A 1 1.26 -24.71 7.46
N TYR A 2 1.84 -25.92 7.40
CA TYR A 2 1.99 -26.81 8.58
C TYR A 2 2.76 -26.20 9.77
N ALA A 3 3.76 -25.36 9.51
CA ALA A 3 4.47 -24.63 10.56
C ALA A 3 3.55 -23.60 11.26
N LEU A 4 2.79 -22.80 10.49
CA LEU A 4 1.91 -21.76 11.04
C LEU A 4 0.87 -22.32 12.02
N THR A 5 0.28 -23.48 11.72
CA THR A 5 -0.68 -24.16 12.62
C THR A 5 -0.09 -24.58 13.96
N LYS A 6 1.22 -24.82 14.03
CA LYS A 6 1.89 -25.20 15.28
C LYS A 6 2.32 -23.99 16.10
N TRP A 7 2.73 -22.92 15.43
CA TRP A 7 3.35 -21.76 16.08
C TRP A 7 2.36 -20.66 16.48
N LEU A 8 1.37 -20.36 15.64
CA LEU A 8 0.45 -19.25 15.92
C LEU A 8 -0.38 -19.42 17.21
N PRO A 9 -0.86 -20.63 17.58
CA PRO A 9 -1.52 -20.82 18.87
C PRO A 9 -0.62 -20.53 20.08
N LEU A 10 0.71 -20.55 19.91
CA LEU A 10 1.70 -20.31 20.96
C LEU A 10 2.16 -18.84 21.03
N ALA A 11 1.70 -17.99 20.11
CA ALA A 11 2.10 -16.59 20.01
C ALA A 11 0.87 -15.65 20.08
N PRO A 12 0.11 -15.65 21.20
CA PRO A 12 -1.11 -14.84 21.31
C PRO A 12 -0.86 -13.32 21.30
N ASN A 13 0.37 -12.90 21.61
CA ASN A 13 0.79 -11.48 21.63
C ASN A 13 1.58 -11.08 20.37
N LEU A 14 1.49 -11.87 19.30
CA LEU A 14 2.20 -11.56 18.05
C LEU A 14 1.71 -10.23 17.48
N GLN A 15 2.64 -9.31 17.24
CA GLN A 15 2.35 -7.97 16.71
C GLN A 15 2.68 -7.86 15.21
N GLU A 16 3.65 -8.65 14.74
CA GLU A 16 4.07 -8.67 13.34
C GLU A 16 4.18 -10.11 12.86
N LEU A 17 3.68 -10.37 11.65
CA LEU A 17 3.75 -11.68 11.01
C LEU A 17 4.15 -11.49 9.56
N GLU A 18 5.26 -12.13 9.18
CA GLU A 18 5.68 -12.25 7.80
C GLU A 18 5.56 -13.71 7.34
N VAL A 19 4.84 -13.91 6.23
CA VAL A 19 4.64 -15.21 5.60
C VAL A 19 5.10 -15.12 4.16
N THR A 20 6.35 -15.49 3.93
CA THR A 20 6.90 -15.65 2.60
C THR A 20 6.55 -17.03 2.04
N MET A 21 6.16 -17.08 0.78
CA MET A 21 6.22 -18.31 0.00
C MET A 21 7.54 -18.27 -0.77
N SER A 22 8.51 -19.12 -0.42
CA SER A 22 9.60 -19.35 -1.36
C SER A 22 9.02 -20.10 -2.56
N PHE A 23 9.26 -19.58 -3.76
CA PHE A 23 8.98 -20.30 -5.01
C PHE A 23 10.19 -21.16 -5.38
N ASP A 24 10.83 -21.78 -4.39
CA ASP A 24 11.79 -22.82 -4.68
C ASP A 24 11.01 -23.91 -5.41
N ARG A 25 11.47 -24.33 -6.60
CA ARG A 25 10.74 -25.22 -7.54
C ARG A 25 10.26 -26.54 -6.90
N PHE A 26 10.73 -26.84 -5.69
CA PHE A 26 10.36 -27.98 -4.87
C PHE A 26 9.02 -27.84 -4.11
N ASP A 27 8.53 -26.62 -3.83
CA ASP A 27 7.40 -26.39 -2.92
C ASP A 27 6.03 -26.21 -3.59
N ALA A 28 5.97 -26.06 -4.92
CA ALA A 28 4.71 -25.96 -5.65
C ALA A 28 3.83 -27.24 -5.50
N TYR A 29 4.43 -28.38 -5.17
CA TYR A 29 3.73 -29.66 -4.99
C TYR A 29 3.19 -29.90 -3.56
N THR A 30 3.61 -29.12 -2.56
CA THR A 30 3.27 -29.34 -1.14
C THR A 30 2.10 -28.48 -0.63
N ALA A 31 1.65 -27.49 -1.41
CA ALA A 31 0.52 -26.62 -1.03
C ALA A 31 -0.84 -27.35 -1.05
N GLY A 32 -1.09 -28.21 -2.05
CA GLY A 32 -2.35 -28.97 -2.17
C GLY A 32 -2.59 -29.99 -1.04
N PRO A 33 -1.60 -30.79 -0.61
CA PRO A 33 -1.73 -31.71 0.51
C PRO A 33 -1.98 -31.02 1.86
N ASN A 34 -1.40 -29.83 2.08
CA ASN A 34 -1.54 -29.11 3.35
C ASN A 34 -2.94 -28.52 3.56
N ASP A 35 -3.65 -28.12 2.48
CA ASP A 35 -5.04 -27.65 2.56
C ASP A 35 -6.00 -28.76 3.02
N ARG A 36 -5.73 -30.02 2.64
CA ARG A 36 -6.51 -31.19 3.09
C ARG A 36 -6.28 -31.52 4.57
N ILE A 37 -5.03 -31.45 5.04
CA ILE A 37 -4.69 -31.64 6.46
C ILE A 37 -5.35 -30.54 7.32
N TRP A 38 -5.40 -29.32 6.80
CA TRP A 38 -6.10 -28.18 7.39
C TRP A 38 -7.60 -28.40 7.56
N LYS A 39 -8.29 -28.79 6.49
CA LYS A 39 -9.73 -29.09 6.53
C LYS A 39 -10.05 -30.28 7.44
N ALA A 40 -9.16 -31.27 7.51
CA ALA A 40 -9.30 -32.42 8.40
C ALA A 40 -9.12 -32.06 9.90
N ALA A 41 -8.26 -31.10 10.22
CA ALA A 41 -8.07 -30.61 11.60
C ALA A 41 -9.25 -29.76 12.12
N ALA A 42 -10.05 -29.18 11.22
CA ALA A 42 -11.15 -28.26 11.53
C ALA A 42 -12.44 -28.91 12.08
N ARG A 43 -12.46 -30.25 12.27
CA ARG A 43 -13.57 -31.08 12.80
C ARG A 43 -14.96 -30.41 12.72
N GLY A 44 -15.60 -30.51 11.55
CA GLY A 44 -17.06 -30.38 11.44
C GLY A 44 -17.64 -28.99 11.14
N THR A 45 -16.81 -28.00 10.78
CA THR A 45 -17.31 -26.70 10.30
C THR A 45 -17.20 -26.62 8.78
N THR A 46 -18.28 -26.19 8.11
CA THR A 46 -18.32 -25.85 6.68
C THR A 46 -17.48 -24.62 6.32
N GLU A 47 -16.91 -23.96 7.33
CA GLU A 47 -16.07 -22.77 7.20
C GLU A 47 -14.60 -23.15 7.30
N THR A 48 -13.79 -22.65 6.37
CA THR A 48 -12.34 -22.80 6.42
C THR A 48 -11.84 -22.18 7.73
N PRO A 49 -11.15 -22.90 8.64
CA PRO A 49 -10.75 -22.32 9.92
C PRO A 49 -9.83 -21.11 9.69
N HIS A 50 -9.92 -20.12 10.57
CA HIS A 50 -9.12 -18.90 10.51
C HIS A 50 -8.28 -18.76 11.78
N PHE A 51 -7.03 -18.31 11.65
CA PHE A 51 -6.24 -17.87 12.80
C PHE A 51 -6.68 -16.48 13.22
N VAL A 52 -7.19 -16.38 14.44
CA VAL A 52 -7.45 -15.09 15.07
C VAL A 52 -6.16 -14.60 15.71
N LEU A 53 -5.66 -13.46 15.22
CA LEU A 53 -4.44 -12.81 15.70
C LEU A 53 -4.84 -11.44 16.27
N PRO A 54 -5.32 -11.38 17.53
CA PRO A 54 -6.00 -10.20 18.08
C PRO A 54 -5.09 -9.00 18.29
N THR A 55 -3.78 -9.22 18.49
CA THR A 55 -2.79 -8.17 18.72
C THR A 55 -1.97 -7.82 17.47
N LEU A 56 -2.22 -8.48 16.35
CA LEU A 56 -1.40 -8.33 15.14
C LEU A 56 -1.68 -6.98 14.49
N ARG A 57 -0.63 -6.16 14.39
CA ARG A 57 -0.65 -4.82 13.78
C ARG A 57 -0.11 -4.83 12.36
N THR A 58 0.92 -5.63 12.09
CA THR A 58 1.53 -5.73 10.76
C THR A 58 1.42 -7.15 10.22
N LEU A 59 0.81 -7.28 9.03
CA LEU A 59 0.77 -8.53 8.30
C LEU A 59 1.48 -8.37 6.96
N SER A 60 2.58 -9.10 6.76
CA SER A 60 3.17 -9.35 5.45
C SER A 60 2.79 -10.75 5.01
N ALA A 61 1.93 -10.87 4.01
CA ALA A 61 1.49 -12.17 3.52
C ALA A 61 1.02 -12.09 2.08
N TRP A 62 1.26 -13.18 1.34
CA TRP A 62 0.72 -13.29 -0.01
C TRP A 62 -0.81 -13.33 -0.01
N ALA A 63 -1.44 -12.71 -1.00
CA ALA A 63 -2.90 -12.56 -1.07
C ALA A 63 -3.66 -13.90 -0.98
N ALA A 64 -3.10 -15.00 -1.49
CA ALA A 64 -3.74 -16.31 -1.40
C ALA A 64 -3.83 -16.88 0.04
N LEU A 65 -3.01 -16.36 0.96
CA LEU A 65 -2.96 -16.81 2.36
C LEU A 65 -3.82 -15.95 3.27
N ILE A 66 -4.21 -14.76 2.83
CA ILE A 66 -4.94 -13.79 3.65
C ILE A 66 -6.27 -14.34 4.16
N ARG A 67 -6.91 -15.21 3.38
CA ARG A 67 -8.16 -15.89 3.76
C ARG A 67 -8.05 -16.73 5.03
N ASN A 68 -6.85 -17.09 5.48
CA ASN A 68 -6.64 -17.93 6.67
C ASN A 68 -6.50 -17.12 7.96
N PHE A 69 -6.57 -15.78 7.91
CA PHE A 69 -6.32 -14.91 9.07
C PHE A 69 -7.55 -14.07 9.44
N THR A 70 -7.61 -13.64 10.68
CA THR A 70 -8.54 -12.63 11.20
C THR A 70 -7.75 -11.73 12.14
N CYS A 71 -7.60 -10.45 11.80
CA CYS A 71 -6.70 -9.52 12.48
C CYS A 71 -7.43 -8.23 12.93
N PRO A 72 -8.15 -8.25 14.07
CA PRO A 72 -8.94 -7.12 14.54
C PRO A 72 -8.16 -5.85 14.90
N ALA A 73 -6.85 -5.94 15.11
CA ALA A 73 -5.98 -4.81 15.43
C ALA A 73 -5.04 -4.43 14.28
N LEU A 74 -5.32 -4.88 13.05
CA LEU A 74 -4.45 -4.63 11.92
C LEU A 74 -4.29 -3.12 11.66
N GLU A 75 -3.05 -2.69 11.48
CA GLU A 75 -2.65 -1.33 11.16
C GLU A 75 -2.06 -1.25 9.75
N ARG A 76 -1.23 -2.24 9.39
CA ARG A 76 -0.46 -2.31 8.15
C ARG A 76 -0.62 -3.67 7.48
N TYR A 77 -0.94 -3.65 6.19
CA TYR A 77 -0.85 -4.82 5.33
C TYR A 77 0.25 -4.62 4.29
N VAL A 78 1.16 -5.58 4.19
CA VAL A 78 2.26 -5.59 3.22
C VAL A 78 1.94 -6.63 2.15
N MET A 79 1.73 -6.12 0.95
CA MET A 79 1.46 -6.90 -0.24
C MET A 79 2.75 -7.10 -1.03
N GLU A 80 3.22 -8.34 -1.10
CA GLU A 80 4.41 -8.70 -1.87
C GLU A 80 4.28 -8.36 -3.36
N LYS A 81 3.11 -8.66 -3.94
CA LYS A 81 2.80 -8.40 -5.35
C LYS A 81 1.30 -8.24 -5.57
N PHE A 82 0.91 -7.38 -6.51
CA PHE A 82 -0.46 -7.40 -7.02
C PHE A 82 -0.74 -8.74 -7.69
N THR A 83 -1.95 -9.22 -7.49
CA THR A 83 -2.47 -10.37 -8.21
C THR A 83 -3.78 -10.01 -8.88
N ARG A 84 -3.83 -10.23 -10.19
CA ARG A 84 -4.98 -9.89 -11.05
C ARG A 84 -6.12 -10.90 -10.96
N HIS A 85 -5.97 -11.96 -10.16
CA HIS A 85 -6.98 -13.00 -10.08
C HIS A 85 -8.09 -12.55 -9.12
N ASP A 86 -9.32 -12.42 -9.64
CA ASP A 86 -10.51 -11.96 -8.91
C ASP A 86 -10.72 -12.67 -7.57
N LYS A 87 -10.43 -13.97 -7.51
CA LYS A 87 -10.51 -14.76 -6.28
C LYS A 87 -9.69 -14.18 -5.13
N TYR A 88 -8.49 -13.66 -5.39
CA TYR A 88 -7.66 -13.10 -4.33
C TYR A 88 -8.13 -11.72 -3.89
N LEU A 89 -8.77 -10.96 -4.78
CA LEU A 89 -9.46 -9.74 -4.38
C LEU A 89 -10.63 -10.08 -3.47
N THR A 90 -11.44 -11.09 -3.81
CA THR A 90 -12.52 -11.58 -2.94
C THR A 90 -11.98 -12.04 -1.60
N ASP A 91 -10.94 -12.88 -1.58
CA ASP A 91 -10.29 -13.37 -0.36
C ASP A 91 -9.78 -12.19 0.52
N TYR A 92 -9.26 -11.13 -0.09
CA TYR A 92 -8.82 -9.90 0.60
C TYR A 92 -9.99 -9.12 1.20
N LEU A 93 -11.06 -8.86 0.44
CA LEU A 93 -12.22 -8.11 0.93
C LEU A 93 -12.94 -8.87 2.04
N GLU A 94 -13.06 -10.20 1.92
CA GLU A 94 -13.59 -11.05 2.98
C GLU A 94 -12.71 -11.04 4.22
N PHE A 95 -11.39 -11.06 4.07
CA PHE A 95 -10.46 -10.92 5.19
C PHE A 95 -10.66 -9.60 5.94
N VAL A 96 -10.74 -8.48 5.21
CA VAL A 96 -10.94 -7.15 5.81
C VAL A 96 -12.26 -7.12 6.58
N LYS A 97 -13.35 -7.61 5.96
CA LYS A 97 -14.67 -7.69 6.59
C LYS A 97 -14.67 -8.58 7.83
N ARG A 98 -14.08 -9.77 7.76
CA ARG A 98 -14.00 -10.73 8.88
C ARG A 98 -13.15 -10.20 10.03
N SER A 99 -12.12 -9.42 9.72
CA SER A 99 -11.28 -8.73 10.70
C SER A 99 -11.99 -7.51 11.32
N GLY A 100 -13.24 -7.24 10.95
CA GLY A 100 -14.04 -6.13 11.49
C GLY A 100 -13.76 -4.78 10.84
N ALA A 101 -13.05 -4.73 9.70
CA ALA A 101 -12.61 -3.52 9.02
C ALA A 101 -12.03 -2.49 10.01
N PRO A 102 -10.95 -2.87 10.73
CA PRO A 102 -10.57 -2.16 11.93
C PRO A 102 -10.18 -0.72 11.61
N PRO A 103 -10.60 0.27 12.43
CA PRO A 103 -10.35 1.68 12.16
C PRO A 103 -8.86 2.05 12.21
N SER A 104 -8.03 1.16 12.76
CA SER A 104 -6.57 1.22 12.77
C SER A 104 -5.94 0.85 11.43
N PHE A 105 -6.64 0.11 10.56
CA PHE A 105 -6.09 -0.33 9.27
C PHE A 105 -6.05 0.84 8.29
N ARG A 106 -4.88 1.49 8.23
CA ARG A 106 -4.64 2.74 7.51
C ARG A 106 -3.47 2.68 6.56
N THR A 107 -2.66 1.62 6.62
CA THR A 107 -1.41 1.53 5.87
C THR A 107 -1.41 0.33 4.94
N LEU A 108 -1.18 0.59 3.65
CA LEU A 108 -0.93 -0.42 2.64
C LEU A 108 0.50 -0.26 2.10
N GLU A 109 1.27 -1.33 2.10
CA GLU A 109 2.60 -1.39 1.49
C GLU A 109 2.59 -2.36 0.31
N ILE A 110 3.33 -2.01 -0.74
CA ILE A 110 3.39 -2.76 -1.99
C ILE A 110 4.86 -2.93 -2.37
N ARG A 111 5.38 -4.15 -2.26
CA ARG A 111 6.80 -4.44 -2.50
C ARG A 111 7.15 -4.64 -3.98
N SER A 112 6.18 -5.08 -4.79
CA SER A 112 6.34 -5.24 -6.24
C SER A 112 5.09 -4.79 -7.00
N SER A 113 5.30 -3.90 -7.97
CA SER A 113 4.25 -3.41 -8.89
C SER A 113 4.38 -3.99 -10.30
N GLU A 114 4.98 -5.17 -10.47
CA GLU A 114 5.19 -5.80 -11.80
C GLU A 114 3.87 -6.07 -12.58
N ASN A 115 2.72 -5.90 -11.95
CA ASN A 115 1.41 -6.01 -12.57
C ASN A 115 0.57 -4.77 -12.28
N SER A 116 -0.22 -4.34 -13.26
CA SER A 116 -1.21 -3.27 -13.07
C SER A 116 -2.08 -3.57 -11.85
N PRO A 117 -2.28 -2.58 -10.97
CA PRO A 117 -3.00 -2.80 -9.73
C PRO A 117 -4.47 -3.12 -9.99
N VAL A 118 -5.02 -4.04 -9.21
CA VAL A 118 -6.48 -4.23 -9.17
C VAL A 118 -7.05 -3.22 -8.18
N LEU A 119 -7.87 -2.29 -8.67
CA LEU A 119 -8.35 -1.14 -7.91
C LEU A 119 -9.02 -1.50 -6.58
N GLY A 120 -9.68 -2.66 -6.53
CA GLY A 120 -10.41 -3.13 -5.34
C GLY A 120 -9.55 -3.39 -4.11
N TYR A 121 -8.22 -3.51 -4.23
CA TYR A 121 -7.35 -3.63 -3.06
C TYR A 121 -7.23 -2.31 -2.26
N PHE A 122 -7.50 -1.17 -2.90
CA PHE A 122 -7.34 0.15 -2.32
C PHE A 122 -8.61 0.61 -1.60
N LEU A 123 -8.70 0.27 -0.32
CA LEU A 123 -9.82 0.72 0.51
C LEU A 123 -9.78 2.25 0.67
N SER A 124 -10.95 2.87 0.66
CA SER A 124 -11.07 4.34 0.80
C SER A 124 -10.57 4.88 2.14
N THR A 125 -10.43 4.02 3.13
CA THR A 125 -9.97 4.34 4.50
C THR A 125 -8.45 4.39 4.64
N ILE A 126 -7.68 3.93 3.65
CA ILE A 126 -6.22 3.92 3.68
C ILE A 126 -5.70 5.35 3.53
N THR A 127 -4.85 5.75 4.47
CA THR A 127 -4.23 7.09 4.53
C THR A 127 -2.74 7.04 4.24
N ASN A 128 -2.09 5.89 4.40
CA ASN A 128 -0.65 5.71 4.16
C ASN A 128 -0.43 4.67 3.06
N LEU A 129 0.30 5.04 2.03
CA LEU A 129 0.67 4.17 0.93
C LEU A 129 2.19 4.12 0.77
N LEU A 130 2.76 2.92 0.86
CA LEU A 130 4.19 2.68 0.69
C LEU A 130 4.37 1.82 -0.56
N ILE A 131 5.22 2.25 -1.50
CA ILE A 131 5.43 1.52 -2.76
C ILE A 131 6.92 1.40 -3.04
N THR A 132 7.37 0.16 -3.23
CA THR A 132 8.74 -0.16 -3.64
C THR A 132 8.78 -0.44 -5.13
N SER A 133 9.73 0.18 -5.81
CA SER A 133 9.99 0.07 -7.25
C SER A 133 8.73 0.26 -8.12
N PRO A 134 7.99 1.39 -7.97
CA PRO A 134 6.76 1.60 -8.71
C PRO A 134 6.99 1.67 -10.23
N ASP A 135 6.01 1.18 -10.98
CA ASP A 135 5.92 1.40 -12.42
C ASP A 135 5.14 2.68 -12.76
N LYS A 136 5.15 3.08 -14.03
CA LYS A 136 4.39 4.27 -14.50
C LYS A 136 2.88 4.12 -14.35
N SER A 137 2.38 2.88 -14.40
CA SER A 137 0.94 2.60 -14.39
C SER A 137 0.33 2.92 -13.04
N ILE A 138 1.07 2.69 -11.95
CA ILE A 138 0.60 2.93 -10.59
C ILE A 138 0.32 4.42 -10.34
N PHE A 139 1.16 5.32 -10.84
CA PHE A 139 0.96 6.76 -10.70
C PHE A 139 -0.27 7.24 -11.46
N THR A 140 -0.50 6.69 -12.65
CA THR A 140 -1.67 7.03 -13.48
C THR A 140 -2.96 6.67 -12.75
N VAL A 141 -3.02 5.46 -12.20
CA VAL A 141 -4.15 4.94 -11.43
C VAL A 141 -4.48 5.84 -10.22
N PHE A 142 -3.47 6.27 -9.47
CA PHE A 142 -3.70 7.13 -8.29
C PHE A 142 -3.93 8.61 -8.60
N SER A 143 -3.73 9.04 -9.85
CA SER A 143 -4.01 10.41 -10.30
C SER A 143 -5.45 10.59 -10.81
N GLU A 144 -6.18 9.49 -11.00
CA GLU A 144 -7.51 9.51 -11.59
C GLU A 144 -8.54 10.19 -10.68
N ARG A 145 -9.11 11.30 -11.18
CA ARG A 145 -10.14 12.08 -10.49
C ARG A 145 -11.52 11.54 -10.82
N SER A 146 -12.42 11.52 -9.84
CA SER A 146 -13.85 11.38 -10.06
C SER A 146 -14.56 12.71 -9.93
N GLN A 147 -15.61 12.86 -10.73
CA GLN A 147 -16.67 13.83 -10.50
C GLN A 147 -17.90 13.05 -10.03
N GLY A 148 -18.01 12.86 -8.71
CA GLY A 148 -19.21 12.32 -8.08
C GLY A 148 -20.00 13.44 -7.43
N ASP A 149 -21.30 13.56 -7.72
CA ASP A 149 -22.22 14.52 -7.08
C ASP A 149 -21.74 15.98 -7.01
N GLY A 150 -20.97 16.43 -8.01
CA GLY A 150 -20.42 17.80 -8.07
C GLY A 150 -19.23 18.06 -7.13
N VAL A 151 -18.78 17.05 -6.37
CA VAL A 151 -17.57 17.12 -5.56
C VAL A 151 -16.40 16.54 -6.34
N LEU A 152 -15.39 17.37 -6.62
CA LEU A 152 -14.11 16.91 -7.13
C LEU A 152 -13.45 16.01 -6.07
N GLY A 153 -13.06 14.80 -6.45
CA GLY A 153 -12.42 13.85 -5.55
C GLY A 153 -11.61 12.80 -6.29
N PHE A 154 -11.14 11.80 -5.54
CA PHE A 154 -10.41 10.65 -6.08
C PHE A 154 -11.20 9.37 -5.84
N VAL A 155 -11.31 8.54 -6.87
CA VAL A 155 -11.95 7.21 -6.75
C VAL A 155 -11.11 6.32 -5.84
N ILE A 156 -9.79 6.38 -6.03
CA ILE A 156 -8.85 5.46 -5.41
C ILE A 156 -8.10 6.20 -4.31
N LEU A 157 -8.11 5.63 -3.10
CA LEU A 157 -7.49 6.21 -1.91
C LEU A 157 -7.87 7.69 -1.70
N PRO A 158 -9.16 8.07 -1.64
CA PRO A 158 -9.58 9.45 -1.41
C PRO A 158 -9.02 10.05 -0.12
N ALA A 159 -8.73 9.24 0.90
CA ALA A 159 -8.17 9.69 2.18
C ALA A 159 -6.64 9.65 2.25
N LEU A 160 -5.93 9.48 1.12
CA LEU A 160 -4.46 9.37 1.12
C LEU A 160 -3.81 10.64 1.70
N GLU A 161 -3.03 10.49 2.77
CA GLU A 161 -2.30 11.56 3.45
C GLU A 161 -0.78 11.43 3.31
N TYR A 162 -0.27 10.20 3.34
CA TYR A 162 1.16 9.90 3.29
C TYR A 162 1.47 8.97 2.12
N LEU A 163 2.41 9.40 1.27
CA LEU A 163 2.96 8.58 0.19
C LEU A 163 4.45 8.39 0.40
N GLU A 164 4.90 7.14 0.42
CA GLU A 164 6.32 6.79 0.41
C GLU A 164 6.63 5.97 -0.84
N ILE A 165 7.65 6.42 -1.56
CA ILE A 165 8.13 5.77 -2.77
C ILE A 165 9.59 5.38 -2.55
N THR A 166 9.89 4.12 -2.79
CA THR A 166 11.23 3.55 -2.65
C THR A 166 11.73 3.04 -3.99
N ASN A 167 13.01 3.27 -4.33
CA ASN A 167 13.66 2.73 -5.53
C ASN A 167 12.94 3.09 -6.86
N CYS A 168 12.52 4.35 -7.00
CA CYS A 168 11.84 4.83 -8.21
C CYS A 168 12.82 5.33 -9.27
N ARG A 169 12.59 4.93 -10.52
CA ARG A 169 13.43 5.29 -11.67
C ARG A 169 13.18 6.74 -12.11
N ASP A 170 14.21 7.38 -12.66
CA ASP A 170 14.16 8.75 -13.21
C ASP A 170 13.01 8.97 -14.22
N ASP A 171 12.72 7.95 -15.05
CA ASP A 171 11.66 8.03 -16.06
C ASP A 171 10.24 8.09 -15.47
N CYS A 172 10.09 7.85 -14.18
CA CYS A 172 8.83 7.93 -13.45
C CYS A 172 8.60 9.30 -12.80
N LEU A 173 9.60 10.19 -12.76
CA LEU A 173 9.50 11.51 -12.12
C LEU A 173 8.34 12.37 -12.67
N PRO A 174 8.10 12.45 -13.99
CA PRO A 174 6.94 13.19 -14.51
C PRO A 174 5.60 12.62 -14.02
N HIS A 175 5.52 11.30 -13.85
CA HIS A 175 4.31 10.63 -13.37
C HIS A 175 4.08 10.85 -11.87
N LEU A 176 5.16 10.82 -11.07
CA LEU A 176 5.11 11.23 -9.67
C LEU A 176 4.66 12.69 -9.55
N SER A 177 5.25 13.59 -10.32
CA SER A 177 4.90 15.01 -10.33
C SER A 177 3.42 15.21 -10.68
N SER A 178 2.93 14.52 -11.71
CA SER A 178 1.51 14.53 -12.08
C SER A 178 0.60 14.01 -10.96
N LEU A 179 1.02 12.96 -10.24
CA LEU A 179 0.26 12.43 -9.10
C LEU A 179 0.18 13.46 -7.97
N VAL A 180 1.32 14.02 -7.56
CA VAL A 180 1.40 14.96 -6.46
C VAL A 180 0.57 16.21 -6.76
N THR A 181 0.78 16.82 -7.93
CA THR A 181 0.02 17.98 -8.38
C THR A 181 -1.46 17.68 -8.50
N SER A 182 -1.86 16.53 -9.06
CA SER A 182 -3.28 16.18 -9.16
C SER A 182 -3.96 16.18 -7.80
N ARG A 183 -3.31 15.63 -6.77
CA ARG A 183 -3.76 15.55 -5.38
C ARG A 183 -3.71 16.89 -4.65
N TRP A 184 -2.88 17.81 -5.12
CA TRP A 184 -2.67 19.12 -4.54
C TRP A 184 -3.58 20.21 -5.13
N ASP A 185 -3.84 20.14 -6.45
CA ASP A 185 -4.64 21.10 -7.23
C ASP A 185 -6.15 20.86 -7.13
N ILE A 186 -6.57 20.24 -6.04
CA ILE A 186 -7.95 20.25 -5.58
C ILE A 186 -8.15 21.48 -4.66
N CYS A 187 -9.39 21.90 -4.42
CA CYS A 187 -9.65 22.99 -3.47
C CYS A 187 -8.96 22.70 -2.13
N ILE A 188 -8.38 23.72 -1.49
CA ILE A 188 -7.55 23.58 -0.28
C ILE A 188 -8.22 22.72 0.79
N ALA A 189 -9.54 22.89 0.99
CA ALA A 189 -10.33 22.13 1.96
C ALA A 189 -10.42 20.61 1.69
N HIS A 190 -10.03 20.16 0.50
CA HIS A 190 -10.08 18.77 0.05
C HIS A 190 -8.68 18.18 -0.22
N ARG A 191 -7.61 18.93 0.06
CA ARG A 191 -6.25 18.39 -0.01
C ARG A 191 -6.06 17.34 1.07
N THR A 192 -5.90 16.09 0.66
CA THR A 192 -5.66 14.99 1.61
C THR A 192 -4.20 14.66 1.75
N LEU A 193 -3.44 14.69 0.64
CA LEU A 193 -2.01 14.39 0.65
C LEU A 193 -1.27 15.49 1.43
N LYS A 194 -0.56 15.11 2.48
CA LYS A 194 0.19 16.02 3.37
C LYS A 194 1.69 15.84 3.24
N SER A 195 2.14 14.63 2.93
CA SER A 195 3.56 14.28 2.96
C SER A 195 3.95 13.26 1.91
N LEU A 196 5.12 13.49 1.32
CA LEU A 196 5.80 12.63 0.37
C LEU A 196 7.20 12.26 0.90
N LYS A 197 7.50 10.98 0.94
CA LYS A 197 8.84 10.46 1.26
C LYS A 197 9.43 9.71 0.07
N LEU A 198 10.67 10.05 -0.30
CA LEU A 198 11.36 9.49 -1.46
C LEU A 198 12.66 8.81 -1.05
N ILE A 199 12.67 7.48 -1.03
CA ILE A 199 13.83 6.70 -0.59
C ILE A 199 14.54 6.12 -1.82
N GLN A 200 15.84 6.39 -1.98
CA GLN A 200 16.64 5.85 -3.10
C GLN A 200 16.00 6.09 -4.48
N CYS A 201 15.39 7.25 -4.69
CA CYS A 201 14.70 7.60 -5.94
C CYS A 201 15.55 8.53 -6.80
N PHE A 202 15.33 8.46 -8.12
CA PHE A 202 15.80 9.44 -9.10
C PHE A 202 17.32 9.68 -9.08
N ALA A 203 18.08 8.62 -9.35
CA ALA A 203 19.54 8.66 -9.30
C ALA A 203 20.17 9.70 -10.24
N SER A 204 19.53 9.97 -11.38
CA SER A 204 20.01 10.92 -12.39
C SER A 204 19.46 12.33 -12.19
N SER A 205 18.31 12.47 -11.51
CA SER A 205 17.66 13.75 -11.19
C SER A 205 17.36 13.82 -9.69
N PRO A 206 18.38 13.98 -8.84
CA PRO A 206 18.19 13.95 -7.39
C PRO A 206 17.27 15.07 -6.90
N VAL A 207 16.64 14.85 -5.75
CA VAL A 207 15.76 15.83 -5.10
C VAL A 207 16.56 17.09 -4.76
N PRO A 208 16.18 18.28 -5.24
CA PRO A 208 16.89 19.51 -4.90
C PRO A 208 16.82 19.80 -3.40
N GLU A 209 17.95 20.17 -2.78
CA GLU A 209 18.03 20.44 -1.34
C GLU A 209 17.06 21.52 -0.86
N LEU A 210 16.81 22.52 -1.71
CA LEU A 210 15.85 23.60 -1.46
C LEU A 210 14.41 23.10 -1.23
N LEU A 211 14.06 21.88 -1.67
CA LEU A 211 12.77 21.25 -1.40
C LEU A 211 12.73 20.53 -0.06
N LEU A 212 13.89 20.08 0.44
CA LEU A 212 14.03 19.38 1.72
C LEU A 212 14.14 20.36 2.89
N SER A 213 14.58 21.57 2.62
CA SER A 213 14.72 22.65 3.60
C SER A 213 14.31 23.97 2.96
N PRO A 214 13.01 24.18 2.72
CA PRO A 214 12.52 25.41 2.10
C PRO A 214 12.82 26.64 2.97
N PRO A 215 13.29 27.74 2.39
CA PRO A 215 13.58 28.96 3.13
C PRO A 215 12.28 29.61 3.65
N THR A 216 12.36 30.38 4.74
CA THR A 216 11.21 31.02 5.38
C THR A 216 10.43 31.97 4.44
N GLY A 217 11.08 32.54 3.43
CA GLY A 217 10.47 33.40 2.42
C GLY A 217 9.80 32.66 1.26
N GLY A 218 9.81 31.33 1.26
CA GLY A 218 9.31 30.49 0.18
C GLY A 218 10.35 30.22 -0.92
N ILE A 219 10.08 29.21 -1.73
CA ILE A 219 10.97 28.76 -2.81
C ILE A 219 10.80 29.66 -4.05
N ASP A 220 11.90 30.20 -4.56
CA ASP A 220 11.94 30.81 -5.89
C ASP A 220 11.91 29.73 -6.98
N LEU A 221 10.75 29.56 -7.61
CA LEU A 221 10.50 28.52 -8.62
C LEU A 221 11.36 28.68 -9.89
N THR A 222 11.97 29.85 -10.11
CA THR A 222 12.87 30.08 -11.25
C THR A 222 14.23 29.39 -11.07
N GLN A 223 14.61 29.10 -9.82
CA GLN A 223 15.86 28.41 -9.48
C GLN A 223 15.69 26.88 -9.44
N VAL A 224 14.45 26.39 -9.61
CA VAL A 224 14.15 24.97 -9.63
C VAL A 224 14.11 24.45 -11.06
N GLY A 225 14.85 23.37 -11.31
CA GLY A 225 14.83 22.67 -12.59
C GLY A 225 13.42 22.21 -12.98
N ASP A 226 13.13 22.19 -14.28
CA ASP A 226 11.78 21.94 -14.82
C ASP A 226 11.13 20.67 -14.25
N ASN A 227 11.91 19.60 -14.08
CA ASN A 227 11.43 18.32 -13.57
C ASN A 227 10.84 18.39 -12.16
N TRP A 228 11.28 19.34 -11.33
CA TRP A 228 10.92 19.46 -9.92
C TRP A 228 10.01 20.66 -9.64
N ARG A 229 9.84 21.58 -10.60
CA ARG A 229 9.15 22.86 -10.40
C ARG A 229 7.73 22.70 -9.85
N GLU A 230 6.98 21.73 -10.35
CA GLU A 230 5.61 21.48 -9.89
C GLU A 230 5.54 20.92 -8.47
N ILE A 231 6.45 20.01 -8.12
CA ILE A 231 6.56 19.51 -6.74
C ILE A 231 7.02 20.65 -5.82
N ALA A 232 7.92 21.51 -6.28
CA ALA A 232 8.39 22.67 -5.54
C ALA A 232 7.27 23.66 -5.21
N ARG A 233 6.35 23.88 -6.16
CA ARG A 233 5.14 24.66 -5.90
C ARG A 233 4.30 24.03 -4.79
N CYS A 234 4.07 22.71 -4.84
CA CYS A 234 3.32 22.01 -3.79
C CYS A 234 4.00 22.14 -2.41
N VAL A 235 5.33 22.00 -2.36
CA VAL A 235 6.12 22.20 -1.12
C VAL A 235 5.98 23.63 -0.60
N ASN A 236 6.06 24.62 -1.48
CA ASN A 236 5.90 26.03 -1.13
C ASN A 236 4.50 26.34 -0.56
N GLU A 237 3.50 25.56 -0.96
CA GLU A 237 2.12 25.65 -0.47
C GLU A 237 1.84 24.78 0.78
N GLY A 238 2.84 24.02 1.28
CA GLY A 238 2.75 23.27 2.53
C GLY A 238 2.89 21.74 2.43
N LEU A 239 3.21 21.17 1.27
CA LEU A 239 3.51 19.74 1.16
C LEU A 239 4.83 19.44 1.88
N LEU A 240 4.83 18.44 2.76
CA LEU A 240 6.06 17.97 3.40
C LEU A 240 6.80 16.99 2.48
N LEU A 241 8.04 17.31 2.11
CA LEU A 241 8.91 16.44 1.33
C LEU A 241 10.10 15.98 2.17
N SER A 242 10.40 14.68 2.14
CA SER A 242 11.57 14.10 2.81
C SER A 242 12.21 12.99 1.96
N ILE A 243 13.47 12.70 2.26
CA ILE A 243 14.24 11.57 1.70
C ILE A 243 14.58 10.53 2.78
#